data_AF-A0A971USM3-F1
#
_entry.id   AF-A0A971USM3-F1
#
_cell.length_a   1.000
_cell.length_b   1.000
_cell.length_c   1.000
_cell.angle_alpha   90.00
_cell.angle_beta   90.00
_cell.angle_gamma   90.00
#
_symmetry.space_group_name_H-M   'P 1'
#
loop_
_entity.id
_entity.type
_entity.pdbx_description
1 polymer ?
#
loop_
_entity_poly.entity_id
_entity_poly.type
_entity_poly.pdbx_seq_one_letter_code
_entity_poly.pdbx_strand_id
1 'polypeptide(L)'
;MEGVKKLTRDDILELEAKPKSKVEKALDYVIAFLPTLFGIAHLLEYLLIPNHGMNKHTKIYTYFIGILIAVVFTFFIVGLFNKKVFAKLRYKAPFYSFVFFLLMAYDYLTLKTGILMLPYFPWVDRILNAAWSDRAYLLDCVKNSLILLFTGYFIGATTGLITGILCGYSKKVSYWVSPFMKLLGPIPSTTWIPVVMVIASSLFKGAVFIIALGVWFSVTLATMTGIRNVNKDYFDAAKTLGAKGTQLVTRIALPFALPNMLQGLIQGMSSACTALLVAEMLGVESGLGWYITWQKSWAEFAKMYAAIIIICITFITVNWLLTKIKRALLKWQEEVD
;
A
#
# COMPACT_ATOMS: atom_id res chain seq x y z
N MET A 1 36.37 6.21 38.26
CA MET A 1 36.38 5.62 36.91
C MET A 1 35.03 5.91 36.27
N GLU A 2 34.91 7.08 35.63
CA GLU A 2 33.67 7.52 34.98
C GLU A 2 33.42 6.71 33.71
N GLY A 3 32.15 6.31 33.51
CA GLY A 3 31.72 5.41 32.45
C GLY A 3 31.99 5.95 31.05
N VAL A 4 32.74 5.17 30.27
CA VAL A 4 32.97 5.43 28.84
C VAL A 4 31.62 5.32 28.11
N LYS A 5 31.09 6.47 27.69
CA LYS A 5 29.86 6.57 26.90
C LYS A 5 30.07 5.82 25.58
N LYS A 6 29.32 4.74 25.34
CA LYS A 6 29.37 3.97 24.09
C LYS A 6 28.98 4.89 22.93
N LEU A 7 29.95 5.27 22.10
CA LEU A 7 29.75 6.10 20.92
C LEU A 7 28.96 5.32 19.86
N THR A 8 27.97 5.96 19.25
CA THR A 8 27.20 5.41 18.13
C THR A 8 28.06 5.41 16.86
N ARG A 9 27.79 4.56 15.87
CA ARG A 9 28.54 4.53 14.58
C ARG A 9 28.63 5.92 13.92
N ASP A 10 27.56 6.70 14.02
CA ASP A 10 27.50 8.08 13.51
C ASP A 10 28.44 9.04 14.28
N ASP A 11 28.63 8.81 15.58
CA ASP A 11 29.52 9.63 16.42
C ASP A 11 31.00 9.36 16.09
N ILE A 12 31.34 8.12 15.69
CA ILE A 12 32.70 7.74 15.25
C ILE A 12 33.02 8.36 13.89
N LEU A 13 32.07 8.31 12.94
CA LEU A 13 32.22 8.92 11.62
C LEU A 13 32.34 10.45 11.69
N GLU A 14 31.70 11.10 12.67
CA GLU A 14 31.83 12.55 12.91
C GLU A 14 33.21 12.91 13.48
N LEU A 15 33.81 12.04 14.30
CA LEU A 15 35.17 12.23 14.84
C LEU A 15 36.27 11.99 13.79
N GLU A 16 36.01 11.11 12.81
CA GLU A 16 36.92 10.84 11.67
C GLU A 16 36.79 11.88 10.54
N ALA A 17 35.71 12.67 10.52
CA ALA A 17 35.48 13.66 9.48
C ALA A 17 36.40 14.88 9.62
N LYS A 18 37.11 15.23 8.53
CA LYS A 18 37.93 16.45 8.45
C LYS A 18 37.09 17.68 8.81
N PRO A 19 37.61 18.65 9.60
CA PRO A 19 36.87 19.85 9.96
C PRO A 19 36.47 20.62 8.69
N LYS A 20 35.15 20.76 8.48
CA LYS A 20 34.59 21.41 7.30
C LYS A 20 35.02 22.88 7.19
N SER A 21 35.35 23.30 5.97
CA SER A 21 35.63 24.70 5.64
C SER A 21 34.41 25.58 5.88
N LYS A 22 34.60 26.90 6.09
CA LYS A 22 33.50 27.88 6.20
C LYS A 22 32.57 27.82 4.98
N VAL A 23 33.13 27.59 3.79
CA VAL A 23 32.38 27.46 2.53
C VAL A 23 31.53 26.19 2.51
N GLU A 24 32.08 25.05 2.95
CA GLU A 24 31.34 23.79 3.02
C GLU A 24 30.17 23.85 4.01
N LYS A 25 30.39 24.51 5.16
CA LYS A 25 29.32 24.77 6.13
C LYS A 25 28.23 25.64 5.52
N ALA A 26 28.59 26.70 4.80
CA ALA A 26 27.62 27.56 4.11
C ALA A 26 26.82 26.78 3.05
N LEU A 27 27.49 25.95 2.25
CA LEU A 27 26.85 25.08 1.25
C LEU A 27 25.87 24.10 1.89
N ASP A 28 26.18 23.54 3.05
CA ASP A 28 25.25 22.66 3.76
C ASP A 28 23.96 23.38 4.18
N TYR A 29 24.05 24.62 4.66
CA TYR A 29 22.86 25.43 4.96
C TYR A 29 22.06 25.77 3.70
N VAL A 30 22.74 26.14 2.61
CA VAL A 30 22.08 26.41 1.32
C VAL A 30 21.30 25.18 0.87
N ILE A 31 21.94 24.01 0.89
CA ILE A 31 21.30 22.79 0.38
C ILE A 31 20.18 22.31 1.31
N ALA A 32 20.31 22.49 2.63
CA ALA A 32 19.22 22.21 3.56
C ALA A 32 18.01 23.16 3.35
N PHE A 33 18.24 24.38 2.87
CA PHE A 33 17.19 25.38 2.61
C PHE A 33 16.57 25.30 1.20
N LEU A 34 17.25 24.67 0.23
CA LEU A 34 16.77 24.52 -1.16
C LEU A 34 15.31 24.08 -1.30
N PRO A 35 14.78 23.09 -0.56
CA PRO A 35 13.40 22.67 -0.78
C PRO A 35 12.38 23.73 -0.35
N THR A 36 12.68 24.54 0.65
CA THR A 36 11.84 25.69 1.01
C THR A 36 11.85 26.73 -0.12
N LEU A 37 13.02 26.99 -0.71
CA LEU A 37 13.14 27.93 -1.82
C LEU A 37 12.36 27.47 -3.06
N PHE A 38 12.49 26.19 -3.46
CA PHE A 38 11.71 25.63 -4.56
C PHE A 38 10.21 25.60 -4.26
N GLY A 39 9.82 25.33 -3.01
CA GLY A 39 8.42 25.39 -2.61
C GLY A 39 7.84 26.81 -2.70
N ILE A 40 8.57 27.83 -2.26
CA ILE A 40 8.15 29.23 -2.40
C ILE A 40 8.07 29.62 -3.88
N ALA A 41 9.06 29.23 -4.70
CA ALA A 41 9.04 29.48 -6.14
C ALA A 41 7.80 28.85 -6.79
N HIS A 42 7.45 27.61 -6.41
CA HIS A 42 6.22 26.93 -6.86
C HIS A 42 4.95 27.68 -6.44
N LEU A 43 4.87 28.13 -5.19
CA LEU A 43 3.71 28.89 -4.72
C LEU A 43 3.55 30.22 -5.46
N LEU A 44 4.66 30.91 -5.75
CA LEU A 44 4.66 32.15 -6.51
C LEU A 44 4.27 31.91 -7.97
N GLU A 45 4.79 30.85 -8.59
CA GLU A 45 4.40 30.40 -9.93
C GLU A 45 2.88 30.18 -10.00
N TYR A 46 2.33 29.44 -9.04
CA TYR A 46 0.90 29.13 -8.99
C TYR A 46 0.03 30.39 -8.85
N LEU A 47 0.44 31.37 -8.03
CA LEU A 47 -0.34 32.57 -7.73
C LEU A 47 -0.17 33.71 -8.74
N LEU A 48 1.03 33.90 -9.28
CA LEU A 48 1.37 35.09 -10.08
C LEU A 48 1.24 34.85 -11.59
N ILE A 49 1.48 33.62 -12.06
CA ILE A 49 1.42 33.33 -13.50
C ILE A 49 -0.05 33.17 -13.93
N PRO A 50 -0.51 33.84 -15.00
CA PRO A 50 -1.87 33.70 -15.50
C PRO A 50 -2.14 32.27 -16.00
N ASN A 51 -3.33 31.76 -15.74
CA ASN A 51 -3.74 30.42 -16.15
C ASN A 51 -4.13 30.37 -17.64
N HIS A 52 -4.00 29.20 -18.25
CA HIS A 52 -4.46 29.00 -19.63
C HIS A 52 -5.99 28.98 -19.72
N GLY A 53 -6.57 29.81 -20.59
CA GLY A 53 -8.00 29.81 -20.90
C GLY A 53 -8.91 30.01 -19.68
N MET A 54 -9.93 29.16 -19.53
CA MET A 54 -10.95 29.24 -18.47
C MET A 54 -10.58 28.45 -17.19
N ASN A 55 -9.31 28.04 -17.04
CA ASN A 55 -8.88 27.23 -15.92
C ASN A 55 -8.92 28.04 -14.61
N LYS A 56 -9.78 27.62 -13.68
CA LYS A 56 -9.88 28.21 -12.34
C LYS A 56 -8.86 27.57 -11.40
N HIS A 57 -8.22 28.40 -10.58
CA HIS A 57 -7.37 27.96 -9.47
C HIS A 57 -8.18 27.94 -8.17
N THR A 58 -7.88 27.00 -7.27
CA THR A 58 -8.57 26.85 -5.98
C THR A 58 -7.63 27.17 -4.83
N LYS A 59 -8.17 27.70 -3.72
CA LYS A 59 -7.42 27.89 -2.46
C LYS A 59 -6.88 26.58 -1.85
N ILE A 60 -7.45 25.43 -2.22
CA ILE A 60 -7.08 24.12 -1.64
C ILE A 60 -5.63 23.77 -1.96
N TYR A 61 -5.20 23.94 -3.21
CA TYR A 61 -3.81 23.66 -3.57
C TYR A 61 -2.83 24.64 -2.95
N THR A 62 -3.21 25.91 -2.78
CA THR A 62 -2.43 26.90 -2.03
C THR A 62 -2.18 26.43 -0.59
N TYR A 63 -3.21 25.93 0.11
CA TYR A 63 -3.04 25.37 1.45
C TYR A 63 -2.18 24.10 1.44
N PHE A 64 -2.36 23.22 0.45
CA PHE A 64 -1.58 22.00 0.30
C PHE A 64 -0.07 22.29 0.17
N ILE A 65 0.32 23.14 -0.79
CA ILE A 65 1.72 23.55 -0.96
C ILE A 65 2.22 24.28 0.29
N GLY A 66 1.41 25.19 0.85
CA GLY A 66 1.76 25.95 2.05
C GLY A 66 2.10 25.04 3.24
N ILE A 67 1.33 23.98 3.46
CA ILE A 67 1.61 22.98 4.51
C ILE A 67 2.93 22.25 4.23
N LEU A 68 3.20 21.83 2.98
CA LEU A 68 4.46 21.16 2.63
C LEU A 68 5.67 22.07 2.87
N ILE A 69 5.58 23.34 2.48
CA ILE A 69 6.62 24.35 2.74
C ILE A 69 6.81 24.51 4.25
N ALA A 70 5.73 24.68 5.01
CA ALA A 70 5.77 24.88 6.45
C ALA A 70 6.42 23.70 7.17
N VAL A 71 6.13 22.45 6.76
CA VAL A 71 6.75 21.25 7.32
C VAL A 71 8.25 21.24 7.07
N VAL A 72 8.70 21.44 5.83
CA VAL A 72 10.13 21.47 5.49
C VAL A 72 10.85 22.62 6.20
N PHE A 73 10.24 23.80 6.22
CA PHE A 73 10.79 24.98 6.89
C PHE A 73 10.91 24.76 8.40
N THR A 74 9.92 24.12 9.02
CA THR A 74 10.00 23.74 10.44
C THR A 74 11.16 22.78 10.70
N PHE A 75 11.37 21.76 9.85
CA PHE A 75 12.54 20.88 9.96
C PHE A 75 13.85 21.62 9.78
N PHE A 76 13.90 22.63 8.91
CA PHE A 76 15.08 23.48 8.73
C PHE A 76 15.39 24.27 10.00
N ILE A 77 14.40 24.96 10.57
CA ILE A 77 14.54 25.74 11.81
C ILE A 77 14.96 24.83 12.98
N VAL A 78 14.30 23.69 13.17
CA VAL A 78 14.69 22.71 14.20
C VAL A 78 16.09 22.16 13.94
N GLY A 79 16.47 21.98 12.67
CA GLY A 79 17.81 21.59 12.27
C GLY A 79 18.89 22.59 12.69
N LEU A 80 18.60 23.90 12.68
CA LEU A 80 19.56 24.92 13.14
C LEU A 80 19.97 24.71 14.61
N PHE A 81 19.07 24.18 15.45
CA PHE A 81 19.33 23.90 16.86
C PHE A 81 19.71 22.44 17.14
N ASN A 82 19.46 21.52 16.21
CA ASN A 82 19.71 20.09 16.37
C ASN A 82 20.47 19.49 15.18
N LYS A 83 21.76 19.21 15.38
CA LYS A 83 22.67 18.64 14.38
C LYS A 83 22.16 17.34 13.74
N LYS A 84 21.49 16.46 14.50
CA LYS A 84 20.97 15.19 13.98
C LYS A 84 19.83 15.42 13.00
N VAL A 85 18.93 16.36 13.33
CA VAL A 85 17.82 16.75 12.45
C VAL A 85 18.36 17.45 11.21
N PHE A 86 19.35 18.32 11.36
CA PHE A 86 20.01 19.01 10.24
C PHE A 86 20.66 18.03 9.27
N ALA A 87 21.43 17.05 9.76
CA ALA A 87 22.07 16.03 8.92
C ALA A 87 21.03 15.22 8.13
N LYS A 88 19.94 14.82 8.78
CA LYS A 88 18.84 14.09 8.14
C LYS A 88 18.11 14.92 7.09
N LEU A 89 17.85 16.20 7.37
CA LEU A 89 17.26 17.14 6.41
C LEU A 89 18.20 17.36 5.24
N ARG A 90 19.47 17.68 5.48
CA ARG A 90 20.48 17.92 4.45
C ARG A 90 20.62 16.75 3.48
N TYR A 91 20.57 15.51 3.98
CA TYR A 91 20.58 14.31 3.16
C TYR A 91 19.34 14.19 2.27
N LYS A 92 18.15 14.48 2.81
CA LYS A 92 16.87 14.39 2.07
C LYS A 92 16.52 15.64 1.25
N ALA A 93 17.20 16.76 1.47
CA ALA A 93 16.84 18.04 0.89
C ALA A 93 16.90 18.06 -0.66
N PRO A 94 17.88 17.43 -1.34
CA PRO A 94 17.86 17.34 -2.80
C PRO A 94 16.60 16.64 -3.33
N PHE A 95 16.17 15.56 -2.66
CA PHE A 95 14.95 14.84 -3.02
C PHE A 95 13.70 15.70 -2.82
N TYR A 96 13.57 16.41 -1.69
CA TYR A 96 12.43 17.32 -1.47
C TYR A 96 12.41 18.48 -2.47
N SER A 97 13.58 19.01 -2.83
CA SER A 97 13.69 20.09 -3.82
C SER A 97 13.25 19.59 -5.20
N PHE A 98 13.66 18.39 -5.57
CA PHE A 98 13.23 17.72 -6.78
C PHE A 98 11.71 17.49 -6.81
N VAL A 99 11.10 17.09 -5.68
CA VAL A 99 9.64 16.93 -5.58
C VAL A 99 8.92 18.26 -5.80
N PHE A 100 9.34 19.36 -5.17
CA PHE A 100 8.74 20.68 -5.42
C PHE A 100 8.93 21.14 -6.86
N PHE A 101 10.12 20.91 -7.43
CA PHE A 101 10.37 21.21 -8.83
C PHE A 101 9.46 20.40 -9.77
N LEU A 102 9.26 19.11 -9.51
CA LEU A 102 8.34 18.29 -10.31
C LEU A 102 6.89 18.77 -10.22
N LEU A 103 6.42 19.15 -9.02
CA LEU A 103 5.08 19.71 -8.84
C LEU A 103 4.91 21.02 -9.60
N MET A 104 5.93 21.87 -9.57
CA MET A 104 5.97 23.14 -10.30
C MET A 104 5.99 22.94 -11.81
N ALA A 105 6.88 22.07 -12.31
CA ALA A 105 6.95 21.74 -13.73
C ALA A 105 5.63 21.14 -14.21
N TYR A 106 4.99 20.27 -13.42
CA TYR A 106 3.72 19.67 -13.76
C TYR A 106 2.57 20.69 -13.80
N ASP A 107 2.46 21.58 -12.81
CA ASP A 107 1.45 22.65 -12.79
C ASP A 107 1.64 23.60 -13.96
N TYR A 108 2.87 24.02 -14.23
CA TYR A 108 3.21 24.87 -15.37
C TYR A 108 2.82 24.24 -16.71
N LEU A 109 3.12 22.94 -16.91
CA LEU A 109 2.79 22.21 -18.13
C LEU A 109 1.30 21.94 -18.31
N THR A 110 0.53 21.86 -17.22
CA THR A 110 -0.90 21.54 -17.24
C THR A 110 -1.76 22.81 -17.14
N LEU A 111 -1.70 23.53 -16.02
CA LEU A 111 -2.56 24.66 -15.69
C LEU A 111 -2.20 25.93 -16.46
N LYS A 112 -0.90 26.23 -16.60
CA LYS A 112 -0.42 27.51 -17.17
C LYS A 112 -0.26 27.50 -18.69
N THR A 113 0.33 26.43 -19.23
CA THR A 113 0.64 26.36 -20.67
C THR A 113 -0.36 25.54 -21.48
N GLY A 114 -1.08 24.61 -20.83
CA GLY A 114 -2.02 23.73 -21.52
C GLY A 114 -1.38 22.71 -22.48
N ILE A 115 -0.05 22.52 -22.43
CA ILE A 115 0.68 21.54 -23.24
C ILE A 115 0.21 20.12 -22.88
N LEU A 116 0.07 19.88 -21.57
CA LEU A 116 -0.48 18.64 -21.03
C LEU A 116 -1.99 18.82 -20.83
N MET A 117 -2.75 18.25 -21.76
CA MET A 117 -4.19 18.43 -21.86
C MET A 117 -4.97 17.32 -21.14
N LEU A 118 -6.15 17.69 -20.63
CA LEU A 118 -7.19 16.73 -20.20
C LEU A 118 -7.65 15.94 -21.43
N PRO A 119 -7.94 14.63 -21.32
CA PRO A 119 -8.16 13.85 -20.10
C PRO A 119 -6.91 13.20 -19.48
N TYR A 120 -5.77 13.28 -20.15
CA TYR A 120 -4.59 12.49 -19.81
C TYR A 120 -3.85 13.04 -18.58
N PHE A 121 -3.79 14.37 -18.43
CA PHE A 121 -3.02 15.02 -17.39
C PHE A 121 -3.85 16.07 -16.65
N PRO A 122 -4.65 15.67 -15.63
CA PRO A 122 -5.31 16.63 -14.76
C PRO A 122 -4.30 17.32 -13.83
N TRP A 123 -4.38 18.65 -13.74
CA TRP A 123 -3.56 19.38 -12.78
C TRP A 123 -3.93 19.04 -11.33
N VAL A 124 -2.92 19.08 -10.43
CA VAL A 124 -3.05 18.60 -9.04
C VAL A 124 -4.13 19.36 -8.27
N ASP A 125 -4.27 20.67 -8.50
CA ASP A 125 -5.34 21.46 -7.85
C ASP A 125 -6.74 20.92 -8.17
N ARG A 126 -7.01 20.52 -9.42
CA ARG A 126 -8.35 20.00 -9.78
C ARG A 126 -8.64 18.69 -9.07
N ILE A 127 -7.64 17.81 -8.96
CA ILE A 127 -7.78 16.52 -8.27
C ILE A 127 -8.04 16.76 -6.77
N LEU A 128 -7.27 17.64 -6.12
CA LEU A 128 -7.47 17.93 -4.70
C LEU A 128 -8.81 18.62 -4.44
N ASN A 129 -9.21 19.54 -5.31
CA ASN A 129 -10.51 20.19 -5.22
C ASN A 129 -11.65 19.18 -5.38
N ALA A 130 -11.57 18.28 -6.37
CA ALA A 130 -12.54 17.21 -6.58
C ALA A 130 -12.61 16.25 -5.38
N ALA A 131 -11.46 15.86 -4.81
CA ALA A 131 -11.41 15.03 -3.62
C ALA A 131 -12.07 15.70 -2.41
N TRP A 132 -11.89 17.02 -2.27
CA TRP A 132 -12.47 17.79 -1.19
C TRP A 132 -13.97 18.06 -1.38
N SER A 133 -14.42 18.35 -2.60
CA SER A 133 -15.82 18.62 -2.91
C SER A 133 -16.67 17.38 -2.69
N ASP A 134 -16.20 16.23 -3.17
CA ASP A 134 -16.94 14.97 -3.15
C ASP A 134 -16.54 14.10 -1.94
N ARG A 135 -15.85 14.66 -0.94
CA ARG A 135 -15.28 13.92 0.19
C ARG A 135 -16.28 13.01 0.91
N ALA A 136 -17.51 13.47 1.10
CA ALA A 136 -18.54 12.68 1.78
C ALA A 136 -18.90 11.43 0.97
N TYR A 137 -19.14 11.61 -0.33
CA TYR A 137 -19.46 10.52 -1.25
C TYR A 137 -18.27 9.56 -1.42
N LEU A 138 -17.05 10.09 -1.52
CA LEU A 138 -15.83 9.29 -1.61
C LEU A 138 -15.59 8.46 -0.34
N LEU A 139 -15.89 8.99 0.85
CA LEU A 139 -15.83 8.23 2.10
C LEU A 139 -16.86 7.10 2.14
N ASP A 140 -18.07 7.33 1.64
CA ASP A 140 -19.08 6.28 1.50
C ASP A 140 -18.62 5.19 0.50
N CYS A 141 -18.00 5.59 -0.62
CA CYS A 141 -17.37 4.65 -1.55
C CYS A 141 -16.26 3.83 -0.89
N VAL A 142 -15.36 4.46 -0.13
CA VAL A 142 -14.31 3.76 0.63
C VAL A 142 -14.93 2.73 1.57
N LYS A 143 -15.97 3.12 2.32
CA LYS A 143 -16.66 2.23 3.25
C LYS A 143 -17.25 1.02 2.53
N ASN A 144 -17.96 1.23 1.43
CA ASN A 144 -18.56 0.15 0.64
C ASN A 144 -17.49 -0.79 0.06
N SER A 145 -16.38 -0.24 -0.45
CA SER A 145 -15.24 -1.03 -0.92
C SER A 145 -14.60 -1.86 0.18
N LEU A 146 -14.43 -1.31 1.38
CA LEU A 146 -13.89 -2.05 2.52
C LEU A 146 -14.83 -3.17 2.98
N ILE A 147 -16.14 -2.92 3.04
CA ILE A 147 -17.14 -3.96 3.39
C ILE A 147 -17.06 -5.11 2.38
N LEU A 148 -17.08 -4.80 1.09
CA LEU A 148 -17.01 -5.81 0.04
C LEU A 148 -15.68 -6.58 0.09
N LEU A 149 -14.55 -5.87 0.23
CA LEU A 149 -13.22 -6.44 0.33
C LEU A 149 -13.10 -7.42 1.50
N PHE A 150 -13.43 -6.97 2.71
CA PHE A 150 -13.27 -7.79 3.91
C PHE A 150 -14.25 -8.95 3.95
N THR A 151 -15.46 -8.79 3.43
CA THR A 151 -16.42 -9.90 3.33
C THR A 151 -15.86 -11.02 2.45
N GLY A 152 -15.40 -10.70 1.24
CA GLY A 152 -14.77 -11.69 0.35
C GLY A 152 -13.46 -12.24 0.92
N TYR A 153 -12.62 -11.37 1.49
CA TYR A 153 -11.34 -11.75 2.06
C TYR A 153 -11.49 -12.74 3.21
N PHE A 154 -12.36 -12.50 4.19
CA PHE A 154 -12.49 -13.39 5.34
C PHE A 154 -13.14 -14.73 4.97
N ILE A 155 -14.09 -14.73 4.03
CA ILE A 155 -14.67 -15.99 3.51
C ILE A 155 -13.59 -16.80 2.80
N GLY A 156 -12.84 -16.19 1.88
CA GLY A 156 -11.76 -16.85 1.15
C GLY A 156 -10.60 -17.29 2.04
N ALA A 157 -10.22 -16.47 3.03
CA ALA A 157 -9.17 -16.80 3.98
C ALA A 157 -9.58 -17.98 4.87
N THR A 158 -10.77 -17.96 5.44
CA THR A 158 -11.26 -19.04 6.31
C THR A 158 -11.36 -20.35 5.55
N THR A 159 -12.01 -20.34 4.38
CA THR A 159 -12.12 -21.52 3.53
C THR A 159 -10.75 -22.00 3.07
N GLY A 160 -9.86 -21.09 2.68
CA GLY A 160 -8.51 -21.38 2.21
C GLY A 160 -7.60 -21.98 3.28
N LEU A 161 -7.70 -21.49 4.52
CA LEU A 161 -6.99 -22.07 5.66
C LEU A 161 -7.47 -23.50 5.91
N ILE A 162 -8.79 -23.72 5.94
CA ILE A 162 -9.37 -25.06 6.14
C ILE A 162 -8.92 -26.02 5.04
N THR A 163 -9.08 -25.65 3.76
CA THR A 163 -8.68 -26.51 2.63
C THR A 163 -7.18 -26.72 2.59
N GLY A 164 -6.38 -25.69 2.87
CA GLY A 164 -4.92 -25.76 2.92
C GLY A 164 -4.42 -26.72 4.00
N ILE A 165 -5.01 -26.66 5.20
CA ILE A 165 -4.68 -27.56 6.31
C ILE A 165 -5.02 -29.00 5.95
N LEU A 166 -6.24 -29.22 5.43
CA LEU A 166 -6.70 -30.56 5.06
C LEU A 166 -5.86 -31.17 3.92
N CYS A 167 -5.49 -30.39 2.91
CA CYS A 167 -4.65 -30.85 1.78
C CYS A 167 -3.17 -31.03 2.16
N GLY A 168 -2.68 -30.23 3.12
CA GLY A 168 -1.34 -30.36 3.67
C GLY A 168 -1.18 -31.66 4.44
N TYR A 169 -2.17 -32.00 5.27
CA TYR A 169 -2.12 -33.17 6.15
C TYR A 169 -2.59 -34.48 5.48
N SER A 170 -3.66 -34.44 4.68
CA SER A 170 -4.28 -35.64 4.11
C SER A 170 -3.98 -35.80 2.61
N LYS A 171 -3.25 -36.86 2.26
CA LYS A 171 -3.03 -37.27 0.86
C LYS A 171 -4.34 -37.53 0.10
N LYS A 172 -5.35 -38.07 0.79
CA LYS A 172 -6.67 -38.34 0.19
C LYS A 172 -7.38 -37.05 -0.21
N VAL A 173 -7.42 -36.06 0.68
CA VAL A 173 -8.05 -34.76 0.36
C VAL A 173 -7.26 -34.05 -0.73
N SER A 174 -5.92 -34.06 -0.64
CA SER A 174 -5.09 -33.47 -1.68
C SER A 174 -5.30 -34.11 -3.05
N TYR A 175 -5.55 -35.41 -3.14
CA TYR A 175 -5.80 -36.07 -4.42
C TYR A 175 -7.03 -35.48 -5.13
N TRP A 176 -8.11 -35.24 -4.39
CA TRP A 176 -9.35 -34.67 -4.94
C TRP A 176 -9.28 -33.15 -5.18
N VAL A 177 -8.55 -32.40 -4.36
CA VAL A 177 -8.45 -30.94 -4.48
C VAL A 177 -7.39 -30.49 -5.49
N SER A 178 -6.35 -31.30 -5.71
CA SER A 178 -5.23 -30.97 -6.61
C SER A 178 -5.65 -30.65 -8.06
N PRO A 179 -6.60 -31.37 -8.70
CA PRO A 179 -7.11 -31.01 -10.03
C PRO A 179 -7.69 -29.60 -10.07
N PHE A 180 -8.49 -29.21 -9.07
CA PHE A 180 -9.06 -27.86 -8.98
C PHE A 180 -7.99 -26.80 -8.78
N MET A 181 -6.98 -27.07 -7.93
CA MET A 181 -5.86 -26.14 -7.75
C MET A 181 -5.03 -25.97 -9.02
N LYS A 182 -4.81 -27.04 -9.78
CA LYS A 182 -4.09 -26.99 -11.06
C LYS A 182 -4.87 -26.25 -12.14
N LEU A 183 -6.20 -26.42 -12.16
CA LEU A 183 -7.08 -25.76 -13.11
C LEU A 183 -7.24 -24.27 -12.81
N LEU A 184 -7.53 -23.95 -11.55
CA LEU A 184 -7.82 -22.57 -11.11
C LEU A 184 -6.56 -21.76 -10.87
N GLY A 185 -5.41 -22.40 -10.61
CA GLY A 185 -4.20 -21.70 -10.22
C GLY A 185 -3.62 -20.74 -11.26
N PRO A 186 -3.55 -21.11 -12.55
CA PRO A 186 -3.06 -20.21 -13.59
C PRO A 186 -4.06 -19.09 -13.95
N ILE A 187 -5.34 -19.24 -13.63
CA ILE A 187 -6.40 -18.35 -14.09
C ILE A 187 -6.70 -17.32 -12.99
N PRO A 188 -6.52 -16.01 -13.23
CA PRO A 188 -6.90 -14.98 -12.28
C PRO A 188 -8.38 -15.10 -11.89
N SER A 189 -8.72 -14.86 -10.62
CA SER A 189 -10.12 -14.92 -10.18
C SER A 189 -11.01 -13.93 -10.94
N THR A 190 -10.46 -12.80 -11.36
CA THR A 190 -11.13 -11.76 -12.17
C THR A 190 -11.62 -12.26 -13.53
N THR A 191 -11.00 -13.29 -14.11
CA THR A 191 -11.44 -13.87 -15.39
C THR A 191 -12.85 -14.44 -15.30
N TRP A 192 -13.29 -14.85 -14.10
CA TRP A 192 -14.60 -15.44 -13.88
C TRP A 192 -15.73 -14.42 -13.73
N ILE A 193 -15.43 -13.11 -13.75
CA ILE A 193 -16.43 -12.05 -13.56
C ILE A 193 -17.66 -12.21 -14.47
N PRO A 194 -17.54 -12.37 -15.81
CA PRO A 194 -18.72 -12.43 -16.67
C PRO A 194 -19.66 -13.59 -16.31
N VAL A 195 -19.10 -14.77 -16.03
CA VAL A 195 -19.87 -15.97 -15.68
C VAL A 195 -20.52 -15.81 -14.32
N VAL A 196 -19.75 -15.36 -13.33
CA VAL A 196 -20.23 -15.21 -11.95
C VAL A 196 -21.31 -14.14 -11.85
N MET A 197 -21.17 -13.02 -12.56
CA MET A 197 -22.16 -11.93 -12.51
C MET A 197 -23.51 -12.33 -13.12
N VAL A 198 -23.53 -13.26 -14.09
CA VAL A 198 -24.78 -13.78 -14.67
C VAL A 198 -25.48 -14.77 -13.74
N ILE A 199 -24.71 -15.61 -13.04
CA ILE A 199 -25.25 -16.68 -12.20
C ILE A 199 -25.57 -16.17 -10.78
N ALA A 200 -24.85 -15.15 -10.30
CA ALA A 200 -25.00 -14.64 -8.96
C ALA A 200 -26.37 -14.00 -8.75
N SER A 201 -27.02 -14.34 -7.62
CA SER A 201 -28.29 -13.71 -7.20
C SER A 201 -28.20 -12.21 -6.96
N SER A 202 -27.00 -11.66 -6.80
CA SER A 202 -26.75 -10.21 -6.70
C SER A 202 -25.31 -9.90 -7.09
N LEU A 203 -25.09 -8.70 -7.63
CA LEU A 203 -23.76 -8.20 -8.00
C LEU A 203 -22.78 -8.20 -6.81
N PHE A 204 -23.28 -7.86 -5.61
CA PHE A 204 -22.50 -7.92 -4.37
C PHE A 204 -22.01 -9.34 -4.07
N LYS A 205 -22.91 -10.34 -4.08
CA LYS A 205 -22.53 -11.75 -3.81
C LYS A 205 -21.57 -12.29 -4.88
N GLY A 206 -21.77 -11.91 -6.14
CA GLY A 206 -20.86 -12.28 -7.23
C GLY A 206 -19.46 -11.72 -7.01
N ALA A 207 -19.34 -10.44 -6.69
CA ALA A 207 -18.07 -9.81 -6.35
C ALA A 207 -17.39 -10.46 -5.13
N VAL A 208 -18.15 -10.71 -4.05
CA VAL A 208 -17.67 -11.41 -2.85
C VAL A 208 -17.08 -12.78 -3.22
N PHE A 209 -17.75 -13.55 -4.08
CA PHE A 209 -17.28 -14.86 -4.53
C PHE A 209 -15.94 -14.77 -5.26
N ILE A 210 -15.78 -13.80 -6.16
CA ILE A 210 -14.56 -13.64 -6.97
C ILE A 210 -13.37 -13.21 -6.11
N ILE A 211 -13.61 -12.32 -5.15
CA ILE A 211 -12.61 -11.96 -4.14
C ILE A 211 -12.24 -13.20 -3.32
N ALA A 212 -13.24 -13.91 -2.79
CA ALA A 212 -13.03 -15.10 -1.99
C ALA A 212 -12.26 -16.19 -2.74
N LEU A 213 -12.52 -16.39 -4.03
CA LEU A 213 -11.84 -17.37 -4.88
C LEU A 213 -10.33 -17.08 -5.01
N GLY A 214 -9.96 -15.81 -5.23
CA GLY A 214 -8.56 -15.40 -5.32
C GLY A 214 -7.80 -15.55 -4.00
N VAL A 215 -8.45 -15.17 -2.89
CA VAL A 215 -7.89 -15.35 -1.54
C VAL A 215 -7.77 -16.83 -1.19
N TRP A 216 -8.84 -17.60 -1.43
CA TRP A 216 -8.89 -19.03 -1.16
C TRP A 216 -7.73 -19.76 -1.82
N PHE A 217 -7.46 -19.49 -3.10
CA PHE A 217 -6.38 -20.14 -3.82
C PHE A 217 -5.01 -19.83 -3.19
N SER A 218 -4.72 -18.55 -2.98
CA SER A 218 -3.44 -18.08 -2.43
C SER A 218 -3.19 -18.66 -1.02
N VAL A 219 -4.20 -18.63 -0.16
CA VAL A 219 -4.12 -19.11 1.22
C VAL A 219 -4.04 -20.64 1.28
N THR A 220 -4.82 -21.35 0.45
CA THR A 220 -4.78 -22.82 0.37
C THR A 220 -3.39 -23.30 -0.03
N LEU A 221 -2.83 -22.71 -1.10
CA LEU A 221 -1.53 -23.10 -1.63
C LEU A 221 -0.41 -22.85 -0.62
N ALA A 222 -0.34 -21.66 -0.04
CA ALA A 222 0.70 -21.32 0.93
C ALA A 222 0.60 -22.18 2.20
N THR A 223 -0.61 -22.41 2.70
CA THR A 223 -0.85 -23.25 3.89
C THR A 223 -0.48 -24.71 3.64
N MET A 224 -0.91 -25.26 2.49
CA MET A 224 -0.57 -26.63 2.10
C MET A 224 0.95 -26.81 1.95
N THR A 225 1.62 -25.89 1.28
CA THR A 225 3.08 -25.91 1.11
C THR A 225 3.79 -25.76 2.45
N GLY A 226 3.33 -24.86 3.33
CA GLY A 226 3.87 -24.69 4.67
C GLY A 226 3.84 -25.96 5.50
N ILE A 227 2.71 -26.69 5.47
CA ILE A 227 2.58 -27.96 6.20
C ILE A 227 3.46 -29.06 5.61
N ARG A 228 3.57 -29.13 4.28
CA ARG A 228 4.38 -30.16 3.60
C ARG A 228 5.89 -29.96 3.75
N ASN A 229 6.32 -28.72 3.95
CA ASN A 229 7.73 -28.39 4.11
C ASN A 229 8.25 -28.62 5.55
N VAL A 230 7.38 -28.99 6.49
CA VAL A 230 7.81 -29.35 7.85
C VAL A 230 8.66 -30.61 7.79
N ASN A 231 9.86 -30.54 8.38
CA ASN A 231 10.79 -31.68 8.40
C ASN A 231 10.11 -32.90 9.05
N LYS A 232 10.20 -34.04 8.37
CA LYS A 232 9.66 -35.32 8.81
C LYS A 232 10.19 -35.74 10.19
N ASP A 233 11.42 -35.35 10.52
CA ASP A 233 12.05 -35.62 11.82
C ASP A 233 11.21 -35.10 13.00
N TYR A 234 10.58 -33.93 12.85
CA TYR A 234 9.70 -33.38 13.90
C TYR A 234 8.45 -34.25 14.11
N PHE A 235 7.87 -34.80 13.03
CA PHE A 235 6.74 -35.71 13.14
C PHE A 235 7.12 -37.04 13.76
N ASP A 236 8.30 -37.57 13.43
CA ASP A 236 8.74 -38.87 13.92
C ASP A 236 9.17 -38.78 15.40
N ALA A 237 9.86 -37.70 15.81
CA ALA A 237 10.15 -37.40 17.22
C ALA A 237 8.89 -37.20 18.07
N ALA A 238 7.84 -36.56 17.54
CA ALA A 238 6.60 -36.42 18.29
C ALA A 238 5.82 -37.74 18.42
N LYS A 239 5.87 -38.61 17.40
CA LYS A 239 5.26 -39.95 17.48
C LYS A 239 5.95 -40.82 18.52
N THR A 240 7.29 -40.74 18.66
CA THR A 240 8.01 -41.48 19.71
C THR A 240 7.61 -41.00 21.11
N LEU A 241 7.27 -39.72 21.28
CA LEU A 241 6.68 -39.15 22.49
C LEU A 241 5.17 -39.41 22.67
N GLY A 242 4.56 -40.21 21.78
CA GLY A 242 3.16 -40.64 21.88
C GLY A 242 2.14 -39.72 21.21
N ALA A 243 2.55 -38.68 20.48
CA ALA A 243 1.63 -37.81 19.77
C ALA A 243 0.93 -38.55 18.62
N LYS A 244 -0.41 -38.42 18.54
CA LYS A 244 -1.23 -39.09 17.51
C LYS A 244 -2.20 -38.13 16.82
N GLY A 245 -2.42 -38.36 15.52
CA GLY A 245 -3.49 -37.74 14.74
C GLY A 245 -3.48 -36.20 14.79
N THR A 246 -4.54 -35.62 15.35
CA THR A 246 -4.74 -34.16 15.43
C THR A 246 -3.66 -33.44 16.22
N GLN A 247 -3.00 -34.11 17.19
CA GLN A 247 -1.91 -33.52 17.96
C GLN A 247 -0.69 -33.20 17.08
N LEU A 248 -0.41 -34.04 16.07
CA LEU A 248 0.67 -33.79 15.11
C LEU A 248 0.37 -32.55 14.25
N VAL A 249 -0.91 -32.29 13.96
CA VAL A 249 -1.33 -31.12 13.20
C VAL A 249 -1.24 -29.86 14.06
N THR A 250 -1.90 -29.85 15.21
CA THR A 250 -2.06 -28.62 16.00
C THR A 250 -0.79 -28.22 16.75
N ARG A 251 0.05 -29.18 17.17
CA ARG A 251 1.25 -28.90 17.95
C ARG A 251 2.54 -28.82 17.14
N ILE A 252 2.55 -29.32 15.90
CA ILE A 252 3.75 -29.35 15.05
C ILE A 252 3.46 -28.66 13.74
N ALA A 253 2.58 -29.23 12.92
CA ALA A 253 2.38 -28.73 11.55
C ALA A 253 1.93 -27.26 11.53
N LEU A 254 0.93 -26.87 12.34
CA LEU A 254 0.40 -25.51 12.35
C LEU A 254 1.42 -24.47 12.85
N PRO A 255 2.10 -24.65 13.99
CA PRO A 255 3.14 -23.70 14.42
C PRO A 255 4.25 -23.51 13.38
N PHE A 256 4.75 -24.58 12.77
CA PHE A 256 5.80 -24.50 11.75
C PHE A 256 5.30 -23.94 10.40
N ALA A 257 4.03 -24.17 10.05
CA ALA A 257 3.43 -23.66 8.82
C ALA A 257 2.92 -22.21 8.96
N LEU A 258 2.78 -21.68 10.18
CA LEU A 258 2.21 -20.36 10.44
C LEU A 258 2.87 -19.21 9.64
N PRO A 259 4.21 -19.16 9.48
CA PRO A 259 4.84 -18.13 8.65
C PRO A 259 4.37 -18.20 7.19
N ASN A 260 4.26 -19.41 6.64
CA ASN A 260 3.74 -19.64 5.28
C ASN A 260 2.24 -19.30 5.19
N MET A 261 1.45 -19.64 6.20
CA MET A 261 0.02 -19.28 6.26
C MET A 261 -0.17 -17.76 6.24
N LEU A 262 0.60 -17.02 7.05
CA LEU A 262 0.58 -15.56 7.07
C LEU A 262 1.05 -14.95 5.74
N GLN A 263 2.05 -15.55 5.08
CA GLN A 263 2.42 -15.14 3.72
C GLN A 263 1.28 -15.38 2.71
N GLY A 264 0.58 -16.51 2.83
CA GLY A 264 -0.61 -16.80 2.03
C GLY A 264 -1.72 -15.76 2.24
N LEU A 265 -1.94 -15.33 3.48
CA LEU A 265 -2.92 -14.30 3.81
C LEU A 265 -2.56 -12.93 3.22
N ILE A 266 -1.27 -12.58 3.17
CA ILE A 266 -0.79 -11.36 2.51
C ILE A 266 -0.95 -11.45 1.00
N GLN A 267 -0.54 -12.57 0.39
CA GLN A 267 -0.72 -12.77 -1.05
C GLN A 267 -2.21 -12.78 -1.43
N GLY A 268 -3.04 -13.38 -0.58
CA GLY A 268 -4.49 -13.35 -0.69
C GLY A 268 -5.04 -11.93 -0.62
N MET A 269 -4.49 -11.04 0.22
CA MET A 269 -4.93 -9.64 0.28
C MET A 269 -4.61 -8.88 -1.01
N SER A 270 -3.41 -9.07 -1.57
CA SER A 270 -3.04 -8.51 -2.87
C SER A 270 -3.98 -8.99 -3.98
N SER A 271 -4.33 -10.29 -3.98
CA SER A 271 -5.32 -10.85 -4.92
C SER A 271 -6.72 -10.27 -4.70
N ALA A 272 -7.14 -10.10 -3.43
CA ALA A 272 -8.44 -9.53 -3.06
C ALA A 272 -8.60 -8.09 -3.55
N CYS A 273 -7.58 -7.25 -3.36
CA CYS A 273 -7.60 -5.85 -3.81
C CYS A 273 -7.73 -5.75 -5.34
N THR A 274 -7.00 -6.58 -6.08
CA THR A 274 -7.12 -6.64 -7.55
C THR A 274 -8.50 -7.12 -7.98
N ALA A 275 -9.00 -8.19 -7.35
CA ALA A 275 -10.33 -8.72 -7.63
C ALA A 275 -11.45 -7.71 -7.32
N LEU A 276 -11.35 -7.02 -6.19
CA LEU A 276 -12.27 -5.96 -5.77
C LEU A 276 -12.35 -4.87 -6.83
N LEU A 277 -11.20 -4.32 -7.25
CA LEU A 277 -11.17 -3.22 -8.20
C LEU A 277 -11.89 -3.59 -9.50
N VAL A 278 -11.58 -4.76 -10.06
CA VAL A 278 -12.20 -5.19 -11.32
C VAL A 278 -13.70 -5.49 -11.12
N ALA A 279 -14.09 -6.08 -9.99
CA ALA A 279 -15.49 -6.37 -9.70
C ALA A 279 -16.34 -5.10 -9.51
N GLU A 280 -15.81 -4.09 -8.84
CA GLU A 280 -16.48 -2.78 -8.68
C GLU A 280 -16.57 -2.01 -9.99
N MET A 281 -15.56 -2.12 -10.86
CA MET A 281 -15.58 -1.44 -12.16
C MET A 281 -16.59 -2.03 -13.14
N LEU A 282 -16.89 -3.33 -13.03
CA LEU A 282 -17.68 -4.07 -14.03
C LEU A 282 -19.08 -4.48 -13.55
N GLY A 283 -19.34 -4.53 -12.25
CA GLY A 283 -20.59 -5.10 -11.76
C GLY A 283 -21.20 -4.40 -10.56
N VAL A 284 -20.44 -4.06 -9.52
CA VAL A 284 -21.05 -3.54 -8.28
C VAL A 284 -21.46 -2.08 -8.44
N GLU A 285 -22.67 -1.72 -8.02
CA GLU A 285 -23.22 -0.35 -8.13
C GLU A 285 -22.72 0.62 -7.03
N SER A 286 -21.68 0.24 -6.29
CA SER A 286 -21.09 1.07 -5.23
C SER A 286 -19.63 0.71 -5.01
N GLY A 287 -18.86 1.66 -4.50
CA GLY A 287 -17.42 1.53 -4.24
C GLY A 287 -16.56 2.49 -5.04
N LEU A 288 -15.26 2.48 -4.78
CA LEU A 288 -14.29 3.36 -5.44
C LEU A 288 -14.10 2.98 -6.92
N GLY A 289 -14.05 1.69 -7.26
CA GLY A 289 -13.97 1.22 -8.65
C GLY A 289 -15.18 1.62 -9.48
N TRP A 290 -16.38 1.53 -8.89
CA TRP A 290 -17.62 2.01 -9.51
C TRP A 290 -17.57 3.53 -9.73
N TYR A 291 -17.15 4.30 -8.72
CA TYR A 291 -17.04 5.76 -8.84
C TYR A 291 -16.05 6.18 -9.94
N ILE A 292 -14.92 5.48 -10.08
CA ILE A 292 -13.96 5.70 -11.16
C ILE A 292 -14.64 5.54 -12.53
N THR A 293 -15.34 4.42 -12.76
CA THR A 293 -16.04 4.17 -14.02
C THR A 293 -17.16 5.19 -14.26
N TRP A 294 -17.90 5.55 -13.21
CA TRP A 294 -18.97 6.54 -13.30
C TRP A 294 -18.43 7.91 -13.71
N GLN A 295 -17.44 8.46 -13.00
CA GLN A 295 -16.86 9.77 -13.32
C GLN A 295 -16.16 9.79 -14.68
N LYS A 296 -15.55 8.67 -15.08
CA LYS A 296 -15.00 8.49 -16.42
C LYS A 296 -16.08 8.65 -17.50
N SER A 297 -17.24 8.02 -17.32
CA SER A 297 -18.34 8.10 -18.28
C SER A 297 -18.92 9.51 -18.42
N TRP A 298 -18.86 10.32 -17.36
CA TRP A 298 -19.26 11.73 -17.37
C TRP A 298 -18.15 12.70 -17.79
N ALA A 299 -16.99 12.19 -18.22
CA ALA A 299 -15.80 12.98 -18.55
C ALA A 299 -15.29 13.90 -17.41
N GLU A 300 -15.65 13.59 -16.16
CA GLU A 300 -15.16 14.27 -14.96
C GLU A 300 -13.85 13.63 -14.48
N PHE A 301 -12.82 13.76 -15.31
CA PHE A 301 -11.54 13.09 -15.08
C PHE A 301 -10.89 13.50 -13.75
N ALA A 302 -11.04 14.74 -13.29
CA ALA A 302 -10.49 15.15 -12.00
C ALA A 302 -11.04 14.33 -10.82
N LYS A 303 -12.35 14.07 -10.82
CA LYS A 303 -13.01 13.20 -9.83
C LYS A 303 -12.57 11.74 -9.98
N MET A 304 -12.46 11.26 -11.21
CA MET A 304 -11.93 9.93 -11.51
C MET A 304 -10.52 9.73 -10.91
N TYR A 305 -9.58 10.65 -11.18
CA TYR A 305 -8.22 10.58 -10.65
C TYR A 305 -8.16 10.76 -9.13
N ALA A 306 -9.01 11.60 -8.54
CA ALA A 306 -9.15 11.71 -7.08
C ALA A 306 -9.51 10.35 -6.46
N ALA A 307 -10.46 9.63 -7.03
CA ALA A 307 -10.84 8.30 -6.57
C ALA A 307 -9.73 7.26 -6.77
N ILE A 308 -8.96 7.33 -7.86
CA ILE A 308 -7.77 6.48 -8.08
C ILE A 308 -6.74 6.67 -6.96
N ILE A 309 -6.46 7.92 -6.58
CA ILE A 309 -5.51 8.20 -5.49
C ILE A 309 -6.04 7.65 -4.16
N ILE A 310 -7.34 7.84 -3.88
CA ILE A 310 -7.97 7.37 -2.64
C ILE A 310 -7.97 5.83 -2.55
N ILE A 311 -8.24 5.10 -3.63
CA ILE A 311 -8.16 3.63 -3.62
C ILE A 311 -6.71 3.15 -3.42
N CYS A 312 -5.72 3.82 -4.01
CA CYS A 312 -4.31 3.52 -3.78
C CYS A 312 -3.94 3.70 -2.29
N ILE A 313 -4.32 4.83 -1.69
CA ILE A 313 -4.08 5.08 -0.25
C ILE A 313 -4.78 4.03 0.60
N THR A 314 -6.02 3.67 0.26
CA THR A 314 -6.80 2.64 0.96
C THR A 314 -6.08 1.29 0.94
N PHE A 315 -5.65 0.82 -0.24
CA PHE A 315 -4.96 -0.46 -0.37
C PHE A 315 -3.58 -0.47 0.29
N ILE A 316 -2.82 0.62 0.18
CA ILE A 316 -1.54 0.77 0.91
C ILE A 316 -1.78 0.66 2.41
N THR A 317 -2.82 1.33 2.92
CA THR A 317 -3.16 1.31 4.35
C THR A 317 -3.55 -0.10 4.81
N VAL A 318 -4.41 -0.79 4.06
CA VAL A 318 -4.83 -2.17 4.37
C VAL A 318 -3.64 -3.13 4.36
N ASN A 319 -2.78 -3.07 3.34
CA ASN A 319 -1.58 -3.92 3.25
C ASN A 319 -0.56 -3.61 4.35
N TRP A 320 -0.39 -2.33 4.69
CA TRP A 320 0.47 -1.92 5.79
C TRP A 320 -0.02 -2.43 7.15
N LEU A 321 -1.33 -2.36 7.40
CA LEU A 321 -1.93 -2.92 8.62
C LEU A 321 -1.73 -4.44 8.69
N LEU A 322 -1.97 -5.16 7.59
CA LEU A 322 -1.81 -6.61 7.55
C LEU A 322 -0.36 -7.05 7.77
N THR A 323 0.61 -6.37 7.15
CA THR A 323 2.03 -6.65 7.35
C THR A 323 2.49 -6.33 8.78
N LYS A 324 1.94 -5.29 9.40
CA LYS A 324 2.17 -4.98 10.82
C LYS A 324 1.63 -6.08 11.74
N ILE A 325 0.43 -6.60 11.47
CA ILE A 325 -0.14 -7.74 12.20
C ILE A 325 0.74 -8.98 12.04
N LYS A 326 1.19 -9.29 10.82
CA LYS A 326 2.12 -10.40 10.57
C LYS A 326 3.39 -10.28 11.42
N ARG A 327 4.06 -9.12 11.40
CA ARG A 327 5.29 -8.92 12.20
C ARG A 327 5.03 -9.08 13.69
N ALA A 328 3.91 -8.54 14.18
CA ALA A 328 3.53 -8.71 15.58
C ALA A 328 3.30 -10.18 15.97
N LEU A 329 2.72 -10.97 15.06
CA LEU A 329 2.54 -12.41 15.25
C LEU A 329 3.86 -13.16 15.13
N LEU A 330 4.78 -12.81 14.23
CA LEU A 330 6.02 -13.57 14.00
C LEU A 330 7.23 -13.08 14.81
N LYS A 331 7.01 -12.32 15.90
CA LYS A 331 8.11 -11.79 16.73
C LYS A 331 9.10 -12.86 17.22
N TRP A 332 8.63 -14.07 17.50
CA TRP A 332 9.50 -15.16 17.97
C TRP A 332 10.45 -15.71 16.89
N GLN A 333 10.22 -15.41 15.60
CA GLN A 333 11.14 -15.78 14.52
C GLN A 333 12.18 -14.71 14.22
N GLU A 334 11.89 -13.44 14.51
CA GLU A 334 12.80 -12.32 14.23
C GLU A 334 14.03 -12.30 15.18
N GLU A 335 14.11 -13.18 16.19
CA GLU A 335 15.29 -13.30 17.07
C GLU A 335 16.45 -14.12 16.47
N VAL A 336 16.31 -14.65 15.25
CA VAL A 336 17.33 -15.54 14.63
C VAL A 336 18.03 -14.92 13.40
N ASP A 337 17.67 -13.70 12.97
CA ASP A 337 18.32 -13.01 11.83
C ASP A 337 19.03 -11.71 12.21
#